data_AF-A0A7C4D1F1-F1
#
_entry.id   AF-A0A7C4D1F1-F1
#
_cell.length_a   1.000
_cell.length_b   1.000
_cell.length_c   1.000
_cell.angle_alpha   90.00
_cell.angle_beta   90.00
_cell.angle_gamma   90.00
#
_symmetry.space_group_name_H-M   'P 1'
#
loop_
_entity.id
_entity.type
_entity.pdbx_description
1 polymer ?
#
loop_
_entity_poly.entity_id
_entity_poly.type
_entity_poly.pdbx_seq_one_letter_code
_entity_poly.pdbx_strand_id
1 'polypeptide(L)'
;MDLGQPVLDRILAATGGARPHYERYCIASVPPTIEELFGLRPSRPGLREELGLPEAQVVVSVILDGVGYRRLESLRAEGLVHLEPFLEDGAYLPLTSVFPTTTTAALSTLSSGESPAVHGVLGYRLFRQELGSVVDMIKLAPPGGRENSLEKLGLEPEKILTVPTLYQRLSLAGIPTVLFLPKYIADSGLSKALYQGVARTVPFLTASDLLVLLREALGRPGRALLAVYWPSTDSLAHLYGPRSEAF
;
A
#
# COMPACT_ATOMS: atom_id res chain seq x y z
N MET A 1 -12.27 10.60 -15.60
CA MET A 1 -11.96 11.99 -15.16
C MET A 1 -10.46 12.13 -14.86
N ASP A 2 -9.74 12.93 -15.63
CA ASP A 2 -8.32 13.22 -15.36
C ASP A 2 -8.20 14.48 -14.50
N LEU A 3 -7.80 14.29 -13.23
CA LEU A 3 -7.57 15.36 -12.25
C LEU A 3 -6.06 15.60 -12.03
N GLY A 4 -5.21 15.03 -12.88
CA GLY A 4 -3.77 14.93 -12.70
C GLY A 4 -3.08 16.27 -12.41
N GLN A 5 -3.04 17.14 -13.42
CA GLN A 5 -2.35 18.43 -13.33
C GLN A 5 -2.96 19.38 -12.28
N PRO A 6 -4.31 19.58 -12.21
CA PRO A 6 -4.89 20.48 -11.22
C PRO A 6 -4.61 20.07 -9.76
N VAL A 7 -4.58 18.77 -9.46
CA VAL A 7 -4.26 18.29 -8.11
C VAL A 7 -2.76 18.41 -7.83
N LEU A 8 -1.90 18.14 -8.82
CA LEU A 8 -0.45 18.34 -8.68
C LEU A 8 -0.11 19.79 -8.32
N ASP A 9 -0.73 20.75 -9.01
CA ASP A 9 -0.50 22.18 -8.77
C ASP A 9 -0.92 22.60 -7.36
N ARG A 10 -2.05 22.08 -6.86
CA ARG A 10 -2.49 22.29 -5.47
C ARG A 10 -1.49 21.71 -4.47
N ILE A 11 -1.02 20.49 -4.71
CA ILE A 11 0.00 19.85 -3.86
C ILE A 11 1.25 20.72 -3.79
N LEU A 12 1.76 21.16 -4.93
CA LEU A 12 2.96 21.98 -5.02
C LEU A 12 2.78 23.35 -4.37
N ALA A 13 1.64 24.01 -4.58
CA ALA A 13 1.33 25.29 -3.95
C ALA A 13 1.26 25.18 -2.41
N ALA A 14 0.64 24.12 -1.89
CA ALA A 14 0.46 23.94 -0.45
C ALA A 14 1.73 23.45 0.28
N THR A 15 2.61 22.70 -0.40
CA THR A 15 3.78 22.07 0.23
C THR A 15 5.11 22.72 -0.14
N GLY A 16 5.14 23.54 -1.20
CA GLY A 16 6.38 23.99 -1.82
C GLY A 16 7.26 22.86 -2.36
N GLY A 17 6.72 21.63 -2.49
CA GLY A 17 7.48 20.43 -2.84
C GLY A 17 8.43 19.92 -1.74
N ALA A 18 8.38 20.49 -0.53
CA ALA A 18 9.33 20.19 0.54
C ALA A 18 8.86 19.10 1.52
N ARG A 19 7.58 18.72 1.47
CA ARG A 19 6.97 17.72 2.37
C ARG A 19 5.79 17.00 1.69
N PRO A 20 5.37 15.83 2.21
CA PRO A 20 4.11 15.22 1.82
C PRO A 20 2.90 16.12 2.12
N HIS A 21 1.86 15.99 1.30
CA HIS A 21 0.58 16.69 1.44
C HIS A 21 -0.37 15.87 2.32
N TYR A 22 0.02 15.66 3.58
CA TYR A 22 -0.72 14.86 4.57
C TYR A 22 -2.17 15.34 4.81
N GLU A 23 -2.48 16.58 4.44
CA GLU A 23 -3.78 17.20 4.64
C GLU A 23 -4.89 16.59 3.77
N ARG A 24 -4.55 16.04 2.60
CA ARG A 24 -5.55 15.52 1.64
C ARG A 24 -4.96 14.56 0.61
N TYR A 25 -4.03 15.03 -0.21
CA TYR A 25 -3.50 14.29 -1.36
C TYR A 25 -2.23 13.49 -1.00
N CYS A 26 -2.39 12.54 -0.08
CA CYS A 26 -1.35 11.63 0.37
C CYS A 26 -1.85 10.19 0.31
N ILE A 27 -0.95 9.21 0.17
CA ILE A 27 -1.31 7.79 0.23
C ILE A 27 -2.03 7.39 1.53
N ALA A 28 -1.89 8.17 2.61
CA ALA A 28 -2.66 8.03 3.85
C ALA A 28 -4.18 8.16 3.64
N SER A 29 -4.63 8.80 2.57
CA SER A 29 -6.05 8.93 2.21
C SER A 29 -6.61 7.71 1.49
N VAL A 30 -5.77 6.73 1.10
CA VAL A 30 -6.24 5.52 0.40
C VAL A 30 -7.08 4.62 1.33
N PRO A 31 -6.66 4.29 2.57
CA PRO A 31 -7.49 3.50 3.48
C PRO A 31 -8.88 4.08 3.78
N PRO A 32 -9.04 5.36 4.16
CA PRO A 32 -10.37 5.92 4.35
C PRO A 32 -11.18 5.95 3.05
N THR A 33 -10.54 6.09 1.88
CA THR A 33 -11.25 5.97 0.58
C THR A 33 -11.81 4.56 0.38
N ILE A 34 -11.06 3.51 0.73
CA ILE A 34 -11.54 2.12 0.68
C ILE A 34 -12.70 1.91 1.66
N GLU A 35 -12.62 2.46 2.87
CA GLU A 35 -13.72 2.40 3.85
C GLU A 35 -14.99 3.08 3.29
N GLU A 36 -14.86 4.25 2.69
CA GLU A 36 -15.96 4.96 2.03
C GLU A 36 -16.56 4.19 0.85
N LEU A 37 -15.75 3.48 0.05
CA LEU A 37 -16.24 2.62 -1.05
C LEU A 37 -17.15 1.51 -0.53
N PHE A 38 -16.99 1.10 0.73
CA PHE A 38 -17.87 0.15 1.39
C PHE A 38 -19.03 0.82 2.14
N GLY A 39 -19.25 2.14 1.99
CA GLY A 39 -20.29 2.87 2.71
C GLY A 39 -20.00 3.04 4.21
N LEU A 40 -18.74 2.83 4.64
CA LEU A 40 -18.32 3.09 6.01
C LEU A 40 -17.97 4.57 6.19
N ARG A 41 -17.94 5.01 7.45
CA ARG A 41 -17.58 6.39 7.83
C ARG A 41 -16.22 6.39 8.54
N PRO A 42 -15.11 6.63 7.83
CA PRO A 42 -13.79 6.72 8.45
C PRO A 42 -13.66 7.97 9.34
N SER A 43 -12.67 7.96 10.24
CA SER A 43 -12.38 9.10 11.14
C SER A 43 -11.85 10.33 10.41
N ARG A 44 -11.23 10.13 9.24
CA ARG A 44 -10.80 11.17 8.31
C ARG A 44 -11.45 10.90 6.95
N PRO A 45 -11.90 11.94 6.24
CA PRO A 45 -12.50 11.77 4.92
C PRO A 45 -11.47 11.21 3.93
N GLY A 46 -11.89 10.24 3.13
CA GLY A 46 -11.19 9.75 1.96
C GLY A 46 -11.42 10.65 0.74
N LEU A 47 -11.19 10.07 -0.43
CA LEU A 47 -11.28 10.72 -1.72
C LEU A 47 -12.43 10.17 -2.58
N ARG A 48 -13.33 9.33 -2.04
CA ARG A 48 -14.37 8.66 -2.84
C ARG A 48 -15.24 9.67 -3.61
N GLU A 49 -15.68 10.73 -2.93
CA GLU A 49 -16.51 11.78 -3.51
C GLU A 49 -15.75 12.59 -4.58
N GLU A 50 -14.48 12.95 -4.33
CA GLU A 50 -13.65 13.66 -5.31
C GLU A 50 -13.38 12.83 -6.57
N LEU A 51 -13.26 11.52 -6.41
CA LEU A 51 -13.07 10.57 -7.50
C LEU A 51 -14.38 10.21 -8.21
N GLY A 52 -15.53 10.66 -7.69
CA GLY A 52 -16.85 10.32 -8.24
C GLY A 52 -17.18 8.83 -8.18
N LEU A 53 -16.57 8.09 -7.25
CA LEU A 53 -16.72 6.64 -7.19
C LEU A 53 -17.97 6.23 -6.41
N PRO A 54 -18.79 5.29 -6.93
CA PRO A 54 -19.93 4.76 -6.20
C PRO A 54 -19.47 3.83 -5.08
N GLU A 55 -20.37 3.53 -4.14
CA GLU A 55 -20.16 2.42 -3.23
C GLU A 55 -20.13 1.09 -3.99
N ALA A 56 -19.35 0.14 -3.50
CA ALA A 56 -19.11 -1.16 -4.11
C ALA A 56 -19.24 -2.29 -3.09
N GLN A 57 -19.69 -3.45 -3.57
CA GLN A 57 -19.67 -4.69 -2.78
C GLN A 57 -18.27 -5.30 -2.73
N VAL A 58 -17.53 -5.22 -3.84
CA VAL A 58 -16.17 -5.74 -3.96
C VAL A 58 -15.25 -4.61 -4.41
N VAL A 59 -14.15 -4.41 -3.67
CA VAL A 59 -13.12 -3.43 -4.02
C VAL A 59 -11.83 -4.21 -4.31
N VAL A 60 -11.21 -3.93 -5.45
CA VAL A 60 -9.87 -4.43 -5.78
C VAL A 60 -8.88 -3.29 -5.57
N SER A 61 -7.92 -3.48 -4.67
CA SER A 61 -6.84 -2.52 -4.43
C SER A 61 -5.53 -3.12 -4.89
N VAL A 62 -4.83 -2.44 -5.79
CA VAL A 62 -3.53 -2.89 -6.34
C VAL A 62 -2.47 -1.86 -6.01
N ILE A 63 -1.45 -2.28 -5.28
CA ILE A 63 -0.26 -1.47 -5.01
C ILE A 63 0.85 -1.93 -5.96
N LEU A 64 1.21 -1.07 -6.90
CA LEU A 64 2.40 -1.22 -7.75
C LEU A 64 3.58 -0.50 -7.06
N ASP A 65 4.53 -1.25 -6.52
CA ASP A 65 5.63 -0.65 -5.76
C ASP A 65 6.65 0.02 -6.67
N GLY A 66 7.25 1.13 -6.23
CA GLY A 66 8.31 1.82 -6.98
C GLY A 66 7.88 2.61 -8.21
N VAL A 67 6.57 2.75 -8.48
CA VAL A 67 6.06 3.52 -9.65
C VAL A 67 5.47 4.86 -9.20
N GLY A 68 6.25 5.94 -9.37
CA GLY A 68 5.80 7.30 -9.05
C GLY A 68 4.99 7.95 -10.17
N TYR A 69 4.06 8.86 -9.81
CA TYR A 69 3.18 9.59 -10.73
C TYR A 69 3.91 10.20 -11.94
N ARG A 70 5.00 10.94 -11.73
CA ARG A 70 5.77 11.56 -12.83
C ARG A 70 6.40 10.54 -13.77
N ARG A 71 6.81 9.37 -13.26
CA ARG A 71 7.37 8.30 -14.11
C ARG A 71 6.26 7.63 -14.91
N LEU A 72 5.11 7.38 -14.30
CA LEU A 72 3.93 6.85 -14.98
C LEU A 72 3.49 7.77 -16.13
N GLU A 73 3.46 9.09 -15.91
CA GLU A 73 3.14 10.08 -16.95
C GLU A 73 4.18 10.09 -18.09
N SER A 74 5.48 9.97 -17.76
CA SER A 74 6.55 9.81 -18.78
C SER A 74 6.31 8.58 -19.65
N LEU A 75 6.07 7.42 -19.01
CA LEU A 75 5.83 6.16 -19.72
C LEU A 75 4.55 6.20 -20.56
N ARG A 76 3.52 6.90 -20.10
CA ARG A 76 2.29 7.16 -20.85
C ARG A 76 2.57 8.01 -22.10
N ALA A 77 3.35 9.08 -21.95
CA ALA A 77 3.74 9.93 -23.08
C ALA A 77 4.65 9.20 -24.09
N GLU A 78 5.44 8.23 -23.62
CA GLU A 78 6.24 7.33 -24.45
C GLU A 78 5.41 6.22 -25.14
N GLY A 79 4.12 6.07 -24.79
CA GLY A 79 3.24 5.04 -25.34
C GLY A 79 3.47 3.64 -24.78
N LEU A 80 4.19 3.51 -23.67
CA LEU A 80 4.50 2.22 -23.01
C LEU A 80 3.44 1.84 -21.96
N VAL A 81 2.69 2.81 -21.45
CA VAL A 81 1.59 2.59 -20.51
C VAL A 81 0.30 3.19 -21.07
N HIS A 82 -0.76 2.38 -21.07
CA HIS A 82 -2.10 2.79 -21.51
C HIS A 82 -3.04 2.81 -20.31
N LEU A 83 -3.44 4.01 -19.91
CA LEU A 83 -4.38 4.22 -18.79
C LEU A 83 -5.82 4.44 -19.28
N GLU A 84 -6.03 4.60 -20.59
CA GLU A 84 -7.32 4.90 -21.21
C GLU A 84 -8.45 3.96 -20.74
N PRO A 85 -8.25 2.62 -20.65
CA PRO A 85 -9.29 1.73 -20.14
C PRO A 85 -9.73 2.01 -18.69
N PHE A 86 -8.87 2.65 -17.88
CA PHE A 86 -9.20 3.04 -16.51
C PHE A 86 -9.78 4.46 -16.43
N LEU A 87 -9.61 5.29 -17.46
CA LEU A 87 -10.03 6.69 -17.45
C LEU A 87 -11.43 6.91 -18.03
N GLU A 88 -11.92 5.99 -18.87
CA GLU A 88 -13.26 6.06 -19.48
C GLU A 88 -14.36 6.22 -18.42
N ASP A 89 -14.35 5.36 -17.40
CA ASP A 89 -15.32 5.39 -16.27
C ASP A 89 -14.66 5.55 -14.90
N GLY A 90 -13.36 5.88 -14.86
CA GLY A 90 -12.61 6.03 -13.62
C GLY A 90 -12.06 7.43 -13.41
N ALA A 91 -11.20 7.57 -12.41
CA ALA A 91 -10.57 8.83 -12.04
C ALA A 91 -9.06 8.64 -11.81
N TYR A 92 -8.30 9.69 -12.09
CA TYR A 92 -6.84 9.68 -11.97
C TYR A 92 -6.34 10.98 -11.36
N LEU A 93 -5.55 10.86 -10.28
CA LEU A 93 -4.92 11.99 -9.59
C LEU A 93 -3.59 11.58 -8.95
N PRO A 94 -2.65 12.52 -8.76
CA PRO A 94 -1.44 12.30 -8.00
C PRO A 94 -1.71 12.30 -6.50
N LEU A 95 -1.01 11.42 -5.79
CA LEU A 95 -0.87 11.46 -4.34
C LEU A 95 0.62 11.62 -3.99
N THR A 96 0.93 12.40 -2.96
CA THR A 96 2.25 12.31 -2.34
C THR A 96 2.38 10.98 -1.60
N SER A 97 3.58 10.41 -1.58
CA SER A 97 3.93 9.35 -0.64
C SER A 97 4.03 9.92 0.79
N VAL A 98 4.81 9.29 1.66
CA VAL A 98 5.11 9.75 3.02
C VAL A 98 6.59 10.07 3.18
N PHE A 99 6.96 10.68 4.31
CA PHE A 99 8.34 10.84 4.69
C PHE A 99 8.68 9.94 5.89
N PRO A 100 9.74 9.11 5.80
CA PRO A 100 10.57 8.89 4.62
C PRO A 100 9.89 8.01 3.56
N THR A 101 10.26 8.18 2.29
CA THR A 101 9.69 7.46 1.13
C THR A 101 10.24 6.04 1.00
N THR A 102 10.12 5.23 2.04
CA THR A 102 10.54 3.82 2.05
C THR A 102 9.33 2.91 1.94
N THR A 103 9.49 1.73 1.34
CA THR A 103 8.43 0.71 1.24
C THR A 103 7.80 0.41 2.60
N THR A 104 8.61 0.23 3.64
CA THR A 104 8.09 -0.07 4.99
C THR A 104 7.20 1.05 5.52
N ALA A 105 7.65 2.31 5.45
CA ALA A 105 6.84 3.45 5.92
C ALA A 105 5.57 3.64 5.08
N ALA A 106 5.69 3.57 3.75
CA ALA A 106 4.56 3.74 2.83
C ALA A 106 3.52 2.63 2.99
N LEU A 107 3.94 1.36 3.11
CA LEU A 107 3.01 0.24 3.32
C LEU A 107 2.39 0.27 4.72
N SER A 108 3.11 0.72 5.76
CA SER A 108 2.51 0.98 7.07
C SER A 108 1.43 2.06 7.01
N THR A 109 1.67 3.14 6.26
CA THR A 109 0.66 4.18 6.00
C THR A 109 -0.52 3.64 5.20
N LEU A 110 -0.28 2.88 4.12
CA LEU A 110 -1.34 2.27 3.30
C LEU A 110 -2.12 1.19 4.05
N SER A 111 -1.51 0.55 5.05
CA SER A 111 -2.21 -0.39 5.91
C SER A 111 -3.06 0.33 6.95
N SER A 112 -2.57 1.40 7.57
CA SER A 112 -3.25 2.04 8.71
C SER A 112 -4.15 3.22 8.34
N GLY A 113 -3.80 3.98 7.30
CA GLY A 113 -4.34 5.31 7.01
C GLY A 113 -3.65 6.42 7.80
N GLU A 114 -2.61 6.10 8.57
CA GLU A 114 -1.92 7.04 9.45
C GLU A 114 -0.53 7.40 8.92
N SER A 115 -0.01 8.56 9.33
CA SER A 115 1.33 8.99 8.91
C SER A 115 2.43 8.24 9.68
N PRO A 116 3.68 8.24 9.18
CA PRO A 116 4.80 7.64 9.89
C PRO A 116 5.04 8.20 11.30
N ALA A 117 4.67 9.46 11.55
CA ALA A 117 4.73 10.05 12.88
C ALA A 117 3.74 9.42 13.88
N VAL A 118 2.65 8.83 13.39
CA VAL A 118 1.60 8.21 14.21
C VAL A 118 1.83 6.71 14.36
N HIS A 119 2.10 5.99 13.26
CA HIS A 119 2.30 4.55 13.31
C HIS A 119 3.73 4.12 13.69
N GLY A 120 4.68 5.06 13.81
CA GLY A 120 6.03 4.84 14.36
C GLY A 120 7.03 4.09 13.47
N VAL A 121 6.58 3.49 12.36
CA VAL A 121 7.45 2.80 11.39
C VAL A 121 8.11 3.79 10.42
N LEU A 122 9.36 4.15 10.72
CA LEU A 122 10.12 5.16 9.95
C LEU A 122 11.11 4.56 8.93
N GLY A 123 11.26 3.24 8.84
CA GLY A 123 12.21 2.65 7.91
C GLY A 123 12.43 1.17 8.16
N TYR A 124 13.23 0.55 7.28
CA TYR A 124 13.48 -0.89 7.33
C TYR A 124 14.59 -1.29 8.30
N ARG A 125 15.44 -0.35 8.76
CA ARG A 125 16.42 -0.58 9.83
C ARG A 125 16.20 0.41 10.95
N LEU A 126 15.73 -0.07 12.09
CA LEU A 126 15.41 0.77 13.25
C LEU A 126 16.21 0.32 14.45
N PHE A 127 16.82 1.26 15.18
CA PHE A 127 17.32 0.95 16.51
C PHE A 127 16.14 0.79 17.46
N ARG A 128 16.04 -0.37 18.10
CA ARG A 128 15.02 -0.66 19.12
C ARG A 128 15.70 -0.65 20.48
N GLN A 129 15.41 0.40 21.26
CA GLN A 129 16.00 0.58 22.58
C GLN A 129 15.71 -0.62 23.49
N GLU A 130 14.54 -1.22 23.36
CA GLU A 130 14.10 -2.38 24.13
C GLU A 130 14.95 -3.63 23.85
N LEU A 131 15.56 -3.70 22.65
CA LEU A 131 16.45 -4.79 22.24
C LEU A 131 17.93 -4.41 22.27
N GLY A 132 18.26 -3.13 22.52
CA GLY A 132 19.63 -2.62 22.43
C GLY A 132 20.30 -2.85 21.07
N SER A 133 19.52 -2.98 19.99
CA SER A 133 20.03 -3.42 18.68
C SER A 133 19.31 -2.74 17.52
N VAL A 134 19.99 -2.65 16.37
CA VAL A 134 19.36 -2.34 15.09
C VAL A 134 18.58 -3.56 14.63
N VAL A 135 17.37 -3.36 14.12
CA VAL A 135 16.47 -4.41 13.64
C VAL A 135 16.19 -4.18 12.17
N ASP A 136 16.34 -5.23 11.36
CA ASP A 136 15.76 -5.28 10.02
C ASP A 136 14.25 -5.54 10.14
N MET A 137 13.45 -4.50 9.92
CA MET A 137 12.00 -4.50 10.04
C MET A 137 11.30 -5.26 8.91
N ILE A 138 11.99 -5.55 7.81
CA ILE A 138 11.45 -6.40 6.72
C ILE A 138 11.49 -7.86 7.17
N LYS A 139 12.66 -8.29 7.69
CA LYS A 139 12.88 -9.68 8.14
C LYS A 139 12.46 -9.94 9.58
N LEU A 140 12.18 -8.89 10.36
CA LEU A 140 12.08 -8.94 11.83
C LEU A 140 13.22 -9.76 12.45
N ALA A 141 14.44 -9.36 12.08
CA ALA A 141 15.67 -10.02 12.48
C ALA A 141 16.74 -8.97 12.87
N PRO A 142 17.64 -9.26 13.81
CA PRO A 142 18.85 -8.44 13.96
C PRO A 142 19.73 -8.60 12.70
N PRO A 143 20.68 -7.68 12.44
CA PRO A 143 21.66 -7.81 11.37
C PRO A 143 22.33 -9.20 11.39
N GLY A 144 22.23 -9.93 10.28
CA GLY A 144 22.77 -11.30 10.15
C GLY A 144 21.95 -12.39 10.83
N GLY A 145 20.84 -12.06 11.48
CA GLY A 145 19.92 -13.01 12.11
C GLY A 145 19.02 -13.75 11.12
N ARG A 146 18.45 -14.87 11.57
CA ARG A 146 17.40 -15.59 10.82
C ARG A 146 16.11 -14.76 10.76
N GLU A 147 15.38 -14.88 9.67
CA GLU A 147 14.07 -14.23 9.51
C GLU A 147 13.11 -14.63 10.63
N ASN A 148 12.32 -13.67 11.12
CA ASN A 148 11.39 -13.79 12.25
C ASN A 148 12.04 -14.21 13.59
N SER A 149 13.38 -14.08 13.72
CA SER A 149 14.07 -14.45 14.97
C SER A 149 13.78 -13.52 16.14
N LEU A 150 13.25 -12.32 15.89
CA LEU A 150 12.90 -11.37 16.96
C LEU A 150 11.58 -11.65 17.66
N GLU A 151 10.71 -12.54 17.12
CA GLU A 151 9.50 -13.01 17.82
C GLU A 151 9.88 -13.61 19.18
N LYS A 152 10.96 -14.41 19.23
CA LYS A 152 11.48 -15.03 20.46
C LYS A 152 12.10 -14.04 21.44
N LEU A 153 12.37 -12.82 20.99
CA LEU A 153 12.95 -11.73 21.79
C LEU A 153 11.89 -10.69 22.18
N GLY A 154 10.60 -10.99 22.00
CA GLY A 154 9.48 -10.17 22.45
C GLY A 154 9.01 -9.10 21.46
N LEU A 155 9.61 -9.02 20.26
CA LEU A 155 9.05 -8.23 19.15
C LEU A 155 8.11 -9.11 18.33
N GLU A 156 6.88 -9.22 18.82
CA GLU A 156 5.78 -9.80 18.06
C GLU A 156 5.40 -8.85 16.91
N PRO A 157 5.27 -9.34 15.66
CA PRO A 157 4.85 -8.55 14.50
C PRO A 157 3.59 -7.71 14.76
N GLU A 158 2.67 -8.26 15.54
CA GLU A 158 1.38 -7.66 15.89
C GLU A 158 1.54 -6.36 16.69
N LYS A 159 2.65 -6.22 17.42
CA LYS A 159 2.95 -5.04 18.26
C LYS A 159 3.74 -3.95 17.52
N ILE A 160 4.10 -4.19 16.25
CA ILE A 160 4.90 -3.23 15.48
C ILE A 160 4.07 -2.02 15.06
N LEU A 161 2.84 -2.26 14.59
CA LEU A 161 1.88 -1.19 14.35
C LEU A 161 1.09 -0.95 15.63
N THR A 162 1.19 0.26 16.18
CA THR A 162 0.47 0.69 17.37
C THR A 162 -0.94 1.21 17.06
N VAL A 163 -1.31 1.23 15.78
CA VAL A 163 -2.60 1.70 15.28
C VAL A 163 -3.33 0.57 14.54
N PRO A 164 -4.68 0.53 14.58
CA PRO A 164 -5.43 -0.47 13.85
C PRO A 164 -5.18 -0.40 12.34
N THR A 165 -5.05 -1.55 11.69
CA THR A 165 -4.99 -1.64 10.24
C THR A 165 -6.38 -1.44 9.63
N LEU A 166 -6.42 -1.04 8.36
CA LEU A 166 -7.60 -1.04 7.50
C LEU A 166 -8.30 -2.41 7.55
N TYR A 167 -7.52 -3.49 7.47
CA TYR A 167 -8.07 -4.84 7.42
C TYR A 167 -8.74 -5.24 8.74
N GLN A 168 -8.20 -4.82 9.89
CA GLN A 168 -8.86 -4.98 11.19
C GLN A 168 -10.18 -4.19 11.22
N ARG A 169 -10.19 -2.93 10.74
CA ARG A 169 -11.41 -2.11 10.69
C ARG A 169 -12.49 -2.70 9.77
N LEU A 170 -12.10 -3.19 8.59
CA LEU A 170 -13.01 -3.86 7.66
C LEU A 170 -13.54 -5.18 8.24
N SER A 171 -12.69 -5.96 8.90
CA SER A 171 -13.09 -7.20 9.58
C SER A 171 -14.15 -6.95 10.66
N LEU A 172 -13.98 -5.90 11.48
CA LEU A 172 -14.98 -5.47 12.47
C LEU A 172 -16.31 -5.05 11.81
N ALA A 173 -16.27 -4.53 10.59
CA ALA A 173 -17.46 -4.19 9.80
C ALA A 173 -18.05 -5.40 9.02
N GLY A 174 -17.52 -6.61 9.22
CA GLY A 174 -17.97 -7.83 8.53
C GLY A 174 -17.54 -7.93 7.06
N ILE A 175 -16.49 -7.20 6.67
CA ILE A 175 -15.97 -7.17 5.29
C ILE A 175 -14.63 -7.92 5.26
N PRO A 176 -14.60 -9.17 4.78
CA PRO A 176 -13.35 -9.94 4.69
C PRO A 176 -12.39 -9.32 3.68
N THR A 177 -11.10 -9.35 4.02
CA THR A 177 -10.01 -9.05 3.07
C THR A 177 -9.35 -10.34 2.61
N VAL A 178 -9.20 -10.50 1.29
CA VAL A 178 -8.33 -11.50 0.67
C VAL A 178 -7.10 -10.77 0.14
N LEU A 179 -5.93 -11.12 0.69
CA LEU A 179 -4.66 -10.50 0.34
C LEU A 179 -3.87 -11.38 -0.61
N PHE A 180 -3.38 -10.81 -1.71
CA PHE A 180 -2.51 -11.47 -2.67
C PHE A 180 -1.08 -10.93 -2.51
N LEU A 181 -0.17 -11.81 -2.13
CA LEU A 181 1.25 -11.50 -1.94
C LEU A 181 2.13 -12.46 -2.75
N PRO A 182 3.29 -12.01 -3.25
CA PRO A 182 4.30 -12.93 -3.74
C PRO A 182 4.68 -13.95 -2.66
N LYS A 183 4.80 -15.22 -3.05
CA LYS A 183 5.05 -16.34 -2.12
C LYS A 183 6.23 -16.11 -1.18
N TYR A 184 7.29 -15.46 -1.67
CA TYR A 184 8.53 -15.25 -0.89
C TYR A 184 8.41 -14.19 0.21
N ILE A 185 7.35 -13.37 0.24
CA ILE A 185 7.09 -12.40 1.32
C ILE A 185 5.79 -12.67 2.08
N ALA A 186 4.99 -13.65 1.66
CA ALA A 186 3.68 -13.93 2.27
C ALA A 186 3.78 -14.20 3.79
N ASP A 187 4.87 -14.85 4.22
CA ASP A 187 5.11 -15.23 5.62
C ASP A 187 6.17 -14.37 6.32
N SER A 188 6.59 -13.25 5.70
CA SER A 188 7.59 -12.35 6.30
C SER A 188 7.03 -11.65 7.54
N GLY A 189 7.92 -11.28 8.46
CA GLY A 189 7.53 -10.59 9.68
C GLY A 189 6.86 -9.25 9.43
N LEU A 190 7.33 -8.50 8.41
CA LEU A 190 6.67 -7.27 7.99
C LEU A 190 5.25 -7.53 7.47
N SER A 191 5.04 -8.58 6.67
CA SER A 191 3.70 -8.93 6.20
C SER A 191 2.75 -9.23 7.36
N LYS A 192 3.19 -10.01 8.36
CA LYS A 192 2.40 -10.26 9.57
C LYS A 192 2.02 -8.96 10.31
N ALA A 193 2.97 -8.04 10.43
CA ALA A 193 2.72 -6.75 11.08
C ALA A 193 1.74 -5.85 10.32
N LEU A 194 1.89 -5.77 8.99
CA LEU A 194 1.11 -4.88 8.13
C LEU A 194 -0.30 -5.40 7.85
N TYR A 195 -0.48 -6.71 7.74
CA TYR A 195 -1.71 -7.30 7.23
C TYR A 195 -2.57 -7.95 8.33
N GLN A 196 -2.43 -7.49 9.57
CA GLN A 196 -3.29 -7.91 10.67
C GLN A 196 -4.77 -7.67 10.31
N GLY A 197 -5.65 -8.63 10.59
CA GLY A 197 -7.07 -8.55 10.27
C GLY A 197 -7.47 -9.06 8.88
N VAL A 198 -6.50 -9.41 8.02
CA VAL A 198 -6.78 -10.10 6.75
C VAL A 198 -7.38 -11.48 7.03
N ALA A 199 -8.46 -11.82 6.33
CA ALA A 199 -9.16 -13.09 6.50
C ALA A 199 -8.42 -14.26 5.82
N ARG A 200 -7.78 -13.99 4.68
CA ARG A 200 -7.03 -15.00 3.93
C ARG A 200 -5.90 -14.36 3.12
N THR A 201 -4.69 -14.89 3.25
CA THR A 201 -3.58 -14.59 2.35
C THR A 201 -3.48 -15.66 1.27
N VAL A 202 -3.37 -15.25 0.01
CA VAL A 202 -3.24 -16.09 -1.18
C VAL A 202 -1.88 -15.79 -1.81
N PRO A 203 -0.86 -16.63 -1.56
CA PRO A 203 0.45 -16.44 -2.17
C PRO A 203 0.40 -16.71 -3.69
N PHE A 204 1.06 -15.88 -4.49
CA PHE A 204 1.24 -16.10 -5.93
C PHE A 204 2.73 -16.19 -6.32
N LEU A 205 3.00 -16.84 -7.45
CA LEU A 205 4.36 -17.00 -7.99
C LEU A 205 4.68 -16.01 -9.12
N THR A 206 3.72 -15.75 -10.00
CA THR A 206 3.90 -14.91 -11.20
C THR A 206 2.70 -13.99 -11.41
N ALA A 207 2.85 -13.02 -12.32
CA ALA A 207 1.76 -12.17 -12.78
C ALA A 207 0.55 -12.98 -13.31
N SER A 208 0.80 -14.01 -14.11
CA SER A 208 -0.26 -14.86 -14.67
C SER A 208 -1.01 -15.64 -13.59
N ASP A 209 -0.29 -16.17 -12.60
CA ASP A 209 -0.86 -16.86 -11.44
C ASP A 209 -1.75 -15.92 -10.63
N LEU A 210 -1.25 -14.72 -10.31
CA LEU A 210 -2.02 -13.67 -9.64
C LEU A 210 -3.34 -13.35 -10.36
N LEU A 211 -3.31 -13.15 -11.68
CA LEU A 211 -4.52 -12.80 -12.45
C LEU A 211 -5.58 -13.90 -12.41
N VAL A 212 -5.17 -15.17 -12.45
CA VAL A 212 -6.09 -16.31 -12.33
C VAL A 212 -6.70 -16.36 -10.94
N LEU A 213 -5.88 -16.26 -9.89
CA LEU A 213 -6.32 -16.28 -8.49
C LEU A 213 -7.25 -15.10 -8.16
N LEU A 214 -6.97 -13.92 -8.71
CA LEU A 214 -7.78 -12.73 -8.53
C LEU A 214 -9.15 -12.87 -9.21
N ARG A 215 -9.19 -13.40 -10.44
CA ARG A 215 -10.43 -13.72 -11.15
C ARG A 215 -11.29 -14.72 -10.38
N GLU A 216 -10.68 -15.75 -9.80
CA GLU A 216 -11.40 -16.72 -8.95
C GLU A 216 -11.99 -16.08 -7.70
N ALA A 217 -11.26 -15.15 -7.07
CA ALA A 217 -11.76 -14.43 -5.91
C ALA A 217 -12.90 -13.47 -6.25
N LEU A 218 -12.83 -12.79 -7.41
CA LEU A 218 -13.90 -11.94 -7.93
C LEU A 218 -15.21 -12.70 -8.20
N GLY A 219 -15.13 -13.99 -8.54
CA GLY A 219 -16.30 -14.83 -8.74
C GLY A 219 -17.02 -15.26 -7.46
N ARG A 220 -16.49 -14.95 -6.27
CA ARG A 220 -17.12 -15.32 -4.99
C ARG A 220 -18.19 -14.30 -4.60
N PRO A 221 -19.35 -14.74 -4.10
CA PRO A 221 -20.40 -13.82 -3.66
C PRO A 221 -20.04 -13.12 -2.34
N GLY A 222 -20.65 -11.97 -2.12
CA GLY A 222 -20.54 -11.20 -0.87
C GLY A 222 -19.61 -10.00 -0.98
N ARG A 223 -19.44 -9.30 0.15
CA ARG A 223 -18.57 -8.14 0.23
C ARG A 223 -17.13 -8.56 0.46
N ALA A 224 -16.17 -7.95 -0.22
CA ALA A 224 -14.76 -8.25 0.00
C ALA A 224 -13.83 -7.12 -0.46
N LEU A 225 -12.72 -6.95 0.26
CA LEU A 225 -11.53 -6.27 -0.26
C LEU A 225 -10.58 -7.33 -0.84
N LEU A 226 -10.24 -7.19 -2.12
CA LEU A 226 -9.19 -7.98 -2.77
C LEU A 226 -7.95 -7.09 -2.87
N ALA A 227 -7.00 -7.26 -1.93
CA ALA A 227 -5.81 -6.44 -1.84
C ALA A 227 -4.63 -7.13 -2.51
N VAL A 228 -3.93 -6.45 -3.42
CA VAL A 228 -2.80 -6.98 -4.18
C VAL A 228 -1.58 -6.10 -3.94
N TYR A 229 -0.45 -6.72 -3.63
CA TYR A 229 0.84 -6.04 -3.61
C TYR A 229 1.77 -6.60 -4.67
N TRP A 230 2.27 -5.72 -5.54
CA TRP A 230 3.09 -6.06 -6.69
C TRP A 230 4.47 -5.38 -6.59
N PRO A 231 5.53 -6.11 -6.18
CA PRO A 231 6.84 -5.51 -5.94
C PRO A 231 7.78 -5.50 -7.15
N SER A 232 7.39 -6.11 -8.28
CA SER A 232 8.34 -6.39 -9.37
C SER A 232 8.94 -5.12 -9.97
N THR A 233 8.17 -4.04 -10.11
CA THR A 233 8.62 -2.75 -10.64
C THR A 233 9.69 -2.10 -9.76
N ASP A 234 9.51 -2.10 -8.44
CA ASP A 234 10.53 -1.64 -7.49
C ASP A 234 11.80 -2.51 -7.55
N SER A 235 11.62 -3.84 -7.62
CA SER A 235 12.74 -4.79 -7.74
C SER A 235 13.57 -4.55 -9.01
N LEU A 236 12.90 -4.29 -10.14
CA LEU A 236 13.54 -3.96 -11.43
C LEU A 236 14.26 -2.60 -11.35
N ALA A 237 13.63 -1.60 -10.75
CA ALA A 237 14.24 -0.28 -10.55
C ALA A 237 15.50 -0.37 -9.67
N HIS A 238 15.49 -1.19 -8.63
CA HIS A 238 16.66 -1.40 -7.77
C HIS A 238 17.80 -2.15 -8.46
N LEU A 239 17.48 -3.17 -9.27
CA LEU A 239 18.47 -4.02 -9.90
C LEU A 239 19.09 -3.39 -11.15
N TYR A 240 18.27 -2.75 -11.99
CA TYR A 240 18.67 -2.25 -13.31
C TYR A 240 18.59 -0.73 -13.45
N GLY A 241 17.92 -0.05 -12.52
CA GLY A 241 17.68 1.38 -12.56
C GLY A 241 16.31 1.75 -13.13
N PRO A 242 15.67 2.83 -12.63
CA PRO A 242 14.29 3.22 -12.98
C PRO A 242 14.13 3.82 -14.39
N ARG A 243 15.22 3.89 -15.17
CA ARG A 243 15.26 4.34 -16.57
C ARG A 243 15.76 3.24 -17.52
N SER A 244 15.97 2.02 -17.02
CA SER A 244 16.37 0.89 -17.85
C SER A 244 15.19 0.37 -18.66
N GLU A 245 15.46 -0.34 -19.76
CA GLU A 245 14.43 -1.00 -20.58
C GLU A 245 13.67 -2.10 -19.82
N ALA A 246 14.32 -2.71 -18.82
CA ALA A 246 13.70 -3.74 -18.00
C ALA A 246 12.64 -3.21 -17.02
N PHE A 247 12.70 -1.92 -16.66
CA PHE A 247 11.73 -1.24 -15.80
C PHE A 247 10.56 -0.70 -16.62
#